data_AF-A0ABD7MKH9-F1
#
_entry.id   AF-A0ABD7MKH9-F1
#
_cell.length_a   1.000
_cell.length_b   1.000
_cell.length_c   1.000
_cell.angle_alpha   90.00
_cell.angle_beta   90.00
_cell.angle_gamma   90.00
#
_symmetry.space_group_name_H-M   'P 1'
#
loop_
_entity.id
_entity.type
_entity.pdbx_description
1 polymer ?
#
loop_
_entity_poly.entity_id
_entity_poly.type
_entity_poly.pdbx_seq_one_letter_code
_entity_poly.pdbx_strand_id
1 'polypeptide(L)'
;MDCRKLNIVLLSTVAVLLVVVILVLIKSLFVGSEGFEWGSVSDWVSSIANLIMAGAALYAAWNAKNWFQTKIKENALNQVTKFWTNCDLFSLEMLKTYENICNLNNTEPDIEPKNFAHLVKTEREVIDLLNIKLASLKSELQSLTFWKVSPKDEAIFNNYFFSNQIALGTLREAISFDINDIHDRYHYNVSYGKLLVDTFDSLIEAHATLKKDMNNLFVFSN
;
A
#
# COMPACT_ATOMS: atom_id res chain seq x y z
N MET A 1 -18.02 -6.17 35.09
CA MET A 1 -16.69 -5.82 35.65
C MET A 1 -15.91 -7.11 35.78
N ASP A 2 -14.76 -7.21 35.13
CA ASP A 2 -14.06 -8.48 34.89
C ASP A 2 -13.48 -9.04 36.21
N CYS A 3 -13.88 -10.23 36.65
CA CYS A 3 -13.49 -10.79 37.97
C CYS A 3 -11.97 -10.88 38.14
N ARG A 4 -11.23 -11.03 37.04
CA ARG A 4 -9.77 -11.03 37.00
C ARG A 4 -9.17 -9.67 37.37
N LYS A 5 -9.77 -8.55 36.94
CA LYS A 5 -9.30 -7.20 37.27
C LYS A 5 -9.54 -6.88 38.75
N LEU A 6 -10.68 -7.30 39.30
CA LEU A 6 -10.99 -7.16 40.73
C LEU A 6 -10.00 -7.92 41.61
N ASN A 7 -9.69 -9.19 41.27
CA ASN A 7 -8.71 -9.97 42.03
C ASN A 7 -7.29 -9.36 41.99
N ILE A 8 -6.86 -8.80 40.86
CA ILE A 8 -5.55 -8.13 40.75
C ILE A 8 -5.52 -6.87 41.62
N VAL A 9 -6.59 -6.07 41.60
CA VAL A 9 -6.70 -4.88 42.45
C VAL A 9 -6.66 -5.28 43.93
N LEU A 10 -7.47 -6.27 44.34
CA LEU A 10 -7.51 -6.75 45.72
C LEU A 10 -6.15 -7.28 46.18
N LEU A 11 -5.46 -8.07 45.34
CA LEU A 11 -4.14 -8.60 45.64
C LEU A 11 -3.10 -7.48 45.79
N SER A 12 -3.17 -6.46 44.92
CA SER A 12 -2.28 -5.29 45.00
C SER A 12 -2.51 -4.47 46.27
N THR A 13 -3.77 -4.28 46.68
CA THR A 13 -4.12 -3.56 47.91
C THR A 13 -3.64 -4.32 49.14
N VAL A 14 -3.84 -5.64 49.18
CA VAL A 14 -3.36 -6.49 50.28
C VAL A 14 -1.84 -6.45 50.36
N ALA A 15 -1.13 -6.54 49.23
CA ALA A 15 0.33 -6.45 49.21
C ALA A 15 0.86 -5.11 49.73
N VAL A 16 0.25 -3.98 49.35
CA VAL A 16 0.62 -2.65 49.85
C VAL A 16 0.39 -2.54 51.35
N LEU A 17 -0.77 -3.00 51.84
CA LEU A 17 -1.07 -3.02 53.27
C LEU A 17 -0.05 -3.87 54.06
N LEU A 18 0.35 -5.01 53.52
CA LEU A 18 1.35 -5.90 54.13
C LEU A 18 2.72 -5.23 54.22
N VAL A 19 3.15 -4.53 53.17
CA VAL A 19 4.40 -3.75 53.17
C VAL A 19 4.36 -2.61 54.20
N VAL A 20 3.24 -1.90 54.30
CA VAL A 20 3.06 -0.82 55.30
C VAL A 20 3.15 -1.38 56.72
N VAL A 21 2.52 -2.52 57.00
CA VAL A 21 2.59 -3.18 58.31
C VAL A 21 4.03 -3.61 58.62
N ILE A 22 4.76 -4.19 57.65
CA ILE A 22 6.17 -4.57 57.81
C ILE A 22 7.04 -3.34 58.12
N LEU A 23 6.84 -2.20 57.45
CA LEU A 23 7.58 -0.97 57.71
C LEU A 23 7.31 -0.41 59.12
N VAL A 24 6.06 -0.48 59.59
CA VAL A 24 5.68 -0.07 60.94
C VAL A 24 6.32 -0.99 61.99
N LEU A 25 6.34 -2.31 61.75
CA LEU A 25 6.97 -3.29 62.64
C LEU A 25 8.48 -3.11 62.71
N ILE A 26 9.16 -2.90 61.57
CA ILE A 26 10.60 -2.59 61.53
C ILE A 26 10.88 -1.32 62.33
N LYS A 27 10.10 -0.25 62.13
CA LYS A 27 10.26 0.97 62.92
C LYS A 27 10.09 0.70 64.42
N SER A 28 9.06 -0.05 64.81
CA SER A 28 8.81 -0.37 66.22
C SER A 28 9.89 -1.25 66.87
N LEU A 29 10.53 -2.13 66.09
CA LEU A 29 11.57 -3.05 66.58
C LEU A 29 12.94 -2.38 66.77
N PHE A 30 13.22 -1.31 66.01
CA PHE A 30 14.52 -0.63 66.01
C PHE A 30 14.49 0.78 66.64
N VAL A 31 13.43 1.16 67.35
CA VAL A 31 13.41 2.39 68.17
C VAL A 31 14.44 2.26 69.29
N GLY A 32 15.55 3.00 69.18
CA GLY A 32 16.60 3.10 70.20
C GLY A 32 17.91 2.37 69.89
N SER A 33 18.08 1.74 68.72
CA SER A 33 19.37 1.16 68.33
C SER A 33 20.27 2.22 67.65
N GLU A 34 21.46 2.47 68.18
CA GLU A 34 22.42 3.49 67.69
C GLU A 34 23.05 3.19 66.30
N GLY A 35 22.63 2.12 65.62
CA GLY A 35 23.16 1.70 64.31
C GLY A 35 22.14 1.55 63.20
N PHE A 36 20.84 1.82 63.43
CA PHE A 36 19.80 1.67 62.40
C PHE A 36 19.42 3.01 61.77
N GLU A 37 20.01 3.29 60.61
CA GLU A 37 19.68 4.48 59.81
C GLU A 37 18.48 4.21 58.91
N TRP A 38 17.39 4.91 59.19
CA TRP A 38 16.15 4.79 58.43
C TRP A 38 16.29 5.19 56.96
N GLY A 39 17.33 5.98 56.64
CA GLY A 39 17.72 6.31 55.27
C GLY A 39 17.97 5.08 54.38
N SER A 40 18.56 4.00 54.92
CA SER A 40 18.86 2.83 54.09
C SER A 40 17.59 2.12 53.62
N VAL A 41 16.56 1.99 54.46
CA VAL A 41 15.30 1.32 54.07
C VAL A 41 14.53 2.14 53.04
N SER A 42 14.54 3.47 53.15
CA SER A 42 13.99 4.33 52.08
C SER A 42 14.76 4.20 50.76
N ASP A 43 16.06 3.97 50.80
CA ASP A 43 16.89 3.78 49.59
C ASP A 43 16.62 2.43 48.91
N TRP A 44 16.37 1.36 49.68
CA TRP A 44 15.93 0.07 49.14
C TRP A 44 14.53 0.16 48.50
N VAL A 45 13.59 0.86 49.12
CA VAL A 45 12.25 1.06 48.54
C VAL A 45 12.31 1.95 47.29
N SER A 46 13.13 3.00 47.30
CA SER A 46 13.35 3.89 46.16
C SER A 46 14.01 3.16 44.98
N SER A 47 15.01 2.32 45.22
CA SER A 47 15.66 1.51 44.18
C SER A 47 14.72 0.46 43.57
N ILE A 48 13.86 -0.19 44.38
CA ILE A 48 12.82 -1.10 43.87
C ILE A 48 11.78 -0.34 43.04
N ALA A 49 11.36 0.86 43.47
CA ALA A 49 10.44 1.69 42.72
C ALA A 49 11.02 2.10 41.36
N ASN A 50 12.30 2.47 41.31
CA ASN A 50 13.02 2.77 40.06
C ASN A 50 13.13 1.53 39.15
N LEU A 51 13.33 0.34 39.72
CA LEU A 51 13.37 -0.92 38.98
C LEU A 51 12.01 -1.29 38.38
N ILE A 52 10.92 -1.11 39.13
CA ILE A 52 9.54 -1.32 38.65
C ILE A 52 9.22 -0.31 37.54
N MET A 53 9.60 0.95 37.71
CA MET A 53 9.38 2.01 36.73
C MET A 53 10.18 1.75 35.44
N ALA A 54 11.44 1.32 35.56
CA ALA A 54 12.26 0.89 34.42
C ALA A 54 11.66 -0.34 33.71
N GLY A 55 11.15 -1.32 34.46
CA GLY A 55 10.47 -2.49 33.91
C GLY A 55 9.18 -2.12 33.16
N ALA A 56 8.38 -1.22 33.71
CA ALA A 56 7.18 -0.71 33.06
C ALA A 56 7.51 0.09 31.78
N ALA A 57 8.57 0.90 31.81
CA ALA A 57 9.06 1.63 30.64
C ALA A 57 9.56 0.71 29.53
N LEU A 58 10.31 -0.34 29.86
CA LEU A 58 10.76 -1.37 28.89
C LEU A 58 9.58 -2.14 28.30
N TYR A 59 8.59 -2.52 29.12
CA TYR A 59 7.38 -3.19 28.66
C TYR A 59 6.54 -2.31 27.73
N ALA A 60 6.37 -1.02 28.08
CA ALA A 60 5.68 -0.05 27.24
C ALA A 60 6.44 0.18 25.93
N ALA A 61 7.77 0.28 25.96
CA ALA A 61 8.60 0.42 24.77
C ALA A 61 8.51 -0.82 23.86
N TRP A 62 8.49 -2.03 24.44
CA TRP A 62 8.27 -3.27 23.67
C TRP A 62 6.88 -3.28 23.05
N ASN A 63 5.82 -3.02 23.82
CA ASN A 63 4.45 -3.00 23.29
C ASN A 63 4.26 -1.92 22.22
N ALA A 64 4.87 -0.73 22.39
CA ALA A 64 4.89 0.31 21.37
C ALA A 64 5.58 -0.20 20.10
N LYS A 65 6.77 -0.82 20.22
CA LYS A 65 7.49 -1.42 19.09
C LYS A 65 6.65 -2.47 18.35
N ASN A 66 5.99 -3.37 19.06
CA ASN A 66 5.11 -4.39 18.46
C ASN A 66 3.89 -3.76 17.78
N TRP A 67 3.28 -2.73 18.39
CA TRP A 67 2.16 -1.99 17.82
C TRP A 67 2.56 -1.27 16.53
N PHE A 68 3.71 -0.58 16.53
CA PHE A 68 4.26 0.06 15.34
C PHE A 68 4.57 -0.96 14.24
N GLN A 69 5.19 -2.09 14.56
CA GLN A 69 5.46 -3.15 13.57
C GLN A 69 4.17 -3.73 12.95
N THR A 70 3.14 -3.93 13.77
CA THR A 70 1.83 -4.40 13.29
C THR A 70 1.17 -3.36 12.40
N LYS A 71 1.19 -2.07 12.79
CA LYS A 71 0.62 -0.98 12.01
C LYS A 71 1.36 -0.72 10.70
N ILE A 72 2.69 -0.86 10.67
CA ILE A 72 3.48 -0.77 9.45
C ILE A 72 3.09 -1.89 8.48
N LYS A 73 2.91 -3.13 8.97
CA LYS A 73 2.45 -4.26 8.14
C LYS A 73 1.03 -4.07 7.61
N GLU A 74 0.09 -3.62 8.45
CA GLU A 74 -1.28 -3.29 8.02
C GLU A 74 -1.29 -2.18 6.96
N ASN A 75 -0.54 -1.09 7.18
CA ASN A 75 -0.44 -0.01 6.21
C ASN A 75 0.24 -0.47 4.92
N ALA A 76 1.30 -1.28 5.00
CA ALA A 76 1.96 -1.83 3.82
C ALA A 76 1.00 -2.67 2.97
N LEU A 77 0.19 -3.54 3.59
CA LEU A 77 -0.85 -4.31 2.89
C LEU A 77 -1.91 -3.40 2.26
N ASN A 78 -2.33 -2.35 2.95
CA ASN A 78 -3.28 -1.37 2.40
C ASN A 78 -2.70 -0.64 1.18
N GLN A 79 -1.42 -0.26 1.21
CA GLN A 79 -0.77 0.40 0.07
C GLN A 79 -0.63 -0.54 -1.13
N VAL A 80 -0.26 -1.80 -0.90
CA VAL A 80 -0.23 -2.84 -1.96
C VAL A 80 -1.62 -3.04 -2.56
N THR A 81 -2.66 -3.12 -1.73
CA THR A 81 -4.05 -3.29 -2.18
C THR A 81 -4.51 -2.08 -3.00
N LYS A 82 -4.15 -0.88 -2.57
CA LYS A 82 -4.45 0.36 -3.30
C LYS A 82 -3.75 0.39 -4.67
N PHE A 83 -2.45 0.09 -4.70
CA PHE A 83 -1.69 -0.02 -5.94
C PHE A 83 -2.34 -1.01 -6.91
N TRP A 84 -2.75 -2.19 -6.42
CA TRP A 84 -3.46 -3.17 -7.23
C TRP A 84 -4.78 -2.67 -7.80
N THR A 85 -5.58 -2.02 -6.95
CA THR A 85 -6.85 -1.43 -7.37
C THR A 85 -6.62 -0.42 -8.49
N ASN A 86 -5.56 0.39 -8.39
CA ASN A 86 -5.19 1.36 -9.41
C ASN A 86 -4.72 0.67 -10.71
N CYS A 87 -3.97 -0.44 -10.64
CA CYS A 87 -3.61 -1.23 -11.82
C CYS A 87 -4.84 -1.85 -12.51
N ASP A 88 -5.78 -2.41 -11.76
CA ASP A 88 -7.03 -2.97 -12.29
C ASP A 88 -7.88 -1.87 -12.95
N LEU A 89 -8.04 -0.72 -12.30
CA LEU A 89 -8.74 0.44 -12.87
C LEU A 89 -8.08 0.94 -14.15
N PHE A 90 -6.76 1.07 -14.15
CA PHE A 90 -6.00 1.46 -15.34
C PHE A 90 -6.22 0.46 -16.49
N SER A 91 -6.18 -0.84 -16.21
CA SER A 91 -6.38 -1.89 -17.21
C SER A 91 -7.78 -1.82 -17.84
N LEU A 92 -8.81 -1.53 -17.05
CA LEU A 92 -10.18 -1.32 -17.54
C LEU A 92 -10.30 -0.08 -18.43
N GLU A 93 -9.67 1.02 -18.04
CA GLU A 93 -9.63 2.23 -18.87
C GLU A 93 -8.88 1.98 -20.19
N MET A 94 -7.78 1.24 -20.14
CA MET A 94 -6.99 0.84 -21.31
C MET A 94 -7.83 0.04 -22.31
N LEU A 95 -8.58 -0.97 -21.82
CA LEU A 95 -9.48 -1.80 -22.63
C LEU A 95 -10.61 -0.96 -23.25
N LYS A 96 -11.22 -0.07 -22.46
CA LYS A 96 -12.29 0.80 -22.95
C LYS A 96 -11.79 1.73 -24.06
N THR A 97 -10.61 2.33 -23.89
CA THR A 97 -10.00 3.19 -24.92
C THR A 97 -9.67 2.38 -26.18
N TYR A 98 -9.20 1.15 -26.04
CA TYR A 98 -9.01 0.24 -27.18
C TYR A 98 -10.30 -0.03 -27.95
N GLU A 99 -11.39 -0.39 -27.25
CA GLU A 99 -12.69 -0.63 -27.88
C GLU A 99 -13.20 0.63 -28.63
N ASN A 100 -13.06 1.80 -28.00
CA ASN A 100 -13.44 3.07 -28.62
C ASN A 100 -12.62 3.34 -29.89
N ILE A 101 -11.31 3.10 -29.86
CA ILE A 101 -10.43 3.31 -31.02
C ILE A 101 -10.71 2.30 -32.13
N CYS A 102 -10.95 1.03 -31.80
CA CYS A 102 -11.43 0.04 -32.76
C CYS A 102 -12.71 0.52 -33.46
N ASN A 103 -13.69 1.02 -32.70
CA ASN A 103 -14.94 1.52 -33.25
C ASN A 103 -14.72 2.74 -34.16
N LEU A 104 -13.90 3.70 -33.73
CA LEU A 104 -13.57 4.89 -34.53
C LEU A 104 -12.84 4.53 -35.81
N ASN A 105 -11.86 3.63 -35.74
CA ASN A 105 -11.10 3.19 -36.91
C ASN A 105 -12.00 2.49 -37.92
N ASN A 106 -12.91 1.63 -37.46
CA ASN A 106 -13.82 0.87 -38.31
C ASN A 106 -15.08 1.64 -38.77
N THR A 107 -15.20 2.93 -38.44
CA THR A 107 -16.34 3.75 -38.89
C THR A 107 -16.15 4.18 -40.34
N GLU A 108 -17.02 3.71 -41.24
CA GLU A 108 -17.02 4.16 -42.64
C GLU A 108 -17.41 5.65 -42.73
N PRO A 109 -16.85 6.44 -43.67
CA PRO A 109 -17.15 7.86 -43.81
C PRO A 109 -18.65 8.16 -44.01
N ASP A 110 -19.38 7.26 -44.67
CA ASP A 110 -20.79 7.45 -45.02
C ASP A 110 -21.74 7.32 -43.81
N ILE A 111 -21.28 6.69 -42.72
CA ILE A 111 -22.03 6.48 -41.47
C ILE A 111 -21.42 7.25 -40.28
N GLU A 112 -20.50 8.17 -40.56
CA GLU A 112 -19.76 8.92 -39.56
C GLU A 112 -20.70 9.82 -38.72
N PRO A 113 -20.62 9.77 -37.38
CA PRO A 113 -21.42 10.66 -36.56
C PRO A 113 -20.93 12.10 -36.71
N LYS A 114 -21.86 13.08 -36.61
CA LYS A 114 -21.54 14.51 -36.76
C LYS A 114 -20.44 15.03 -35.82
N ASN A 115 -20.20 14.33 -34.71
CA ASN A 115 -19.20 14.66 -33.71
C ASN A 115 -17.93 13.78 -33.79
N PHE A 116 -17.70 13.03 -34.86
CA PHE A 116 -16.55 12.13 -35.00
C PHE A 116 -15.21 12.81 -34.75
N ALA A 117 -14.97 13.97 -35.35
CA ALA A 117 -13.76 14.76 -35.12
C ALA A 117 -13.53 15.07 -33.63
N HIS A 118 -14.61 15.37 -32.90
CA HIS A 118 -14.55 15.57 -31.46
C HIS A 118 -14.24 14.27 -30.73
N LEU A 119 -14.85 13.14 -31.11
CA LEU A 119 -14.59 11.83 -30.51
C LEU A 119 -13.12 11.41 -30.67
N VAL A 120 -12.56 11.52 -31.87
CA VAL A 120 -11.13 11.23 -32.14
C VAL A 120 -10.23 12.12 -31.27
N LYS A 121 -10.54 13.42 -31.18
CA LYS A 121 -9.79 14.34 -30.32
C LYS A 121 -9.89 13.96 -28.84
N THR A 122 -11.08 13.61 -28.35
CA THR A 122 -11.28 13.15 -26.98
C THR A 122 -10.47 11.89 -26.69
N GLU A 123 -10.47 10.89 -27.58
CA GLU A 123 -9.67 9.68 -27.37
C GLU A 123 -8.16 9.97 -27.38
N ARG A 124 -7.69 10.91 -28.21
CA ARG A 124 -6.29 11.39 -28.14
C ARG A 124 -5.94 11.95 -26.77
N GLU A 125 -6.82 12.79 -26.20
CA GLU A 125 -6.65 13.36 -24.85
C GLU A 125 -6.70 12.27 -23.76
N VAL A 126 -7.56 11.26 -23.92
CA VAL A 126 -7.63 10.11 -23.01
C VAL A 126 -6.33 9.30 -23.03
N ILE A 127 -5.72 9.05 -24.20
CA ILE A 127 -4.41 8.39 -24.30
C ILE A 127 -3.33 9.19 -23.58
N ASP A 128 -3.34 10.53 -23.72
CA ASP A 128 -2.37 11.40 -23.04
C ASP A 128 -2.53 11.32 -21.51
N LEU A 129 -3.77 11.28 -21.02
CA LEU A 129 -4.07 11.05 -19.60
C LEU A 129 -3.66 9.65 -19.12
N LEU A 130 -3.85 8.61 -19.92
CA LEU A 130 -3.43 7.25 -19.59
C LEU A 130 -1.90 7.14 -19.50
N ASN A 131 -1.14 7.83 -20.36
CA ASN A 131 0.32 7.90 -20.22
C ASN A 131 0.73 8.50 -18.86
N ILE A 132 0.07 9.57 -18.43
CA ILE A 132 0.32 10.19 -17.11
C ILE A 132 -0.03 9.20 -15.98
N LYS A 133 -1.17 8.50 -16.08
CA LYS A 133 -1.58 7.48 -15.10
C LYS A 133 -0.59 6.32 -15.03
N LEU A 134 -0.05 5.85 -16.16
CA LEU A 134 0.96 4.79 -16.19
C LEU A 134 2.24 5.21 -15.47
N ALA A 135 2.69 6.46 -15.69
CA ALA A 135 3.83 7.02 -14.97
C ALA A 135 3.55 7.17 -13.46
N SER A 136 2.33 7.54 -13.10
CA SER A 136 1.88 7.60 -11.71
C SER A 136 1.90 6.22 -11.05
N LEU A 137 1.39 5.17 -11.71
CA LEU A 137 1.46 3.78 -11.23
C LEU A 137 2.91 3.32 -11.02
N LYS A 138 3.82 3.66 -11.93
CA LYS A 138 5.25 3.35 -11.76
C LYS A 138 5.84 4.02 -10.52
N SER A 139 5.45 5.27 -10.27
CA SER A 139 5.85 6.01 -9.06
C SER A 139 5.23 5.42 -7.79
N GLU A 140 3.98 4.97 -7.86
CA GLU A 140 3.32 4.27 -6.75
C GLU A 140 4.05 2.97 -6.40
N LEU A 141 4.42 2.15 -7.39
CA LEU A 141 5.22 0.94 -7.18
C LEU A 141 6.54 1.25 -6.49
N GLN A 142 7.25 2.30 -6.93
CA GLN A 142 8.49 2.75 -6.29
C GLN A 142 8.25 3.19 -4.85
N SER A 143 7.13 3.87 -4.58
CA SER A 143 6.78 4.34 -3.24
C SER A 143 6.47 3.20 -2.24
N LEU A 144 6.14 1.99 -2.72
CA LEU A 144 5.95 0.83 -1.85
C LEU A 144 7.23 0.47 -1.05
N THR A 145 8.40 0.84 -1.57
CA THR A 145 9.67 0.65 -0.87
C THR A 145 9.75 1.42 0.46
N PHE A 146 9.09 2.58 0.57
CA PHE A 146 8.97 3.32 1.83
C PHE A 146 8.25 2.51 2.92
N TRP A 147 7.38 1.60 2.50
CA TRP A 147 6.62 0.69 3.37
C TRP A 147 7.32 -0.64 3.59
N LYS A 148 8.62 -0.74 3.26
CA LYS A 148 9.41 -1.99 3.27
C LYS A 148 8.86 -3.09 2.37
N VAL A 149 8.09 -2.70 1.34
CA VAL A 149 7.54 -3.61 0.35
C VAL A 149 8.33 -3.49 -0.94
N SER A 150 8.80 -4.60 -1.47
CA SER A 150 9.48 -4.65 -2.76
C SER A 150 8.87 -5.72 -3.66
N PRO A 151 8.89 -5.54 -4.99
CA PRO A 151 8.63 -6.62 -5.91
C PRO A 151 9.50 -7.83 -5.60
N LYS A 152 8.92 -9.03 -5.67
CA LYS A 152 9.67 -10.28 -5.59
C LYS A 152 10.47 -10.53 -6.86
N ASP A 153 9.88 -10.16 -7.99
CA ASP A 153 10.49 -10.18 -9.30
C ASP A 153 10.19 -8.86 -10.00
N GLU A 154 11.23 -8.04 -10.18
CA GLU A 154 11.11 -6.75 -10.88
C GLU A 154 10.78 -6.94 -12.36
N ALA A 155 11.15 -8.08 -12.97
CA ALA A 155 10.91 -8.33 -14.39
C ALA A 155 9.41 -8.37 -14.71
N ILE A 156 8.59 -8.89 -13.80
CA ILE A 156 7.12 -8.95 -13.95
C ILE A 156 6.54 -7.54 -14.09
N PHE A 157 6.94 -6.61 -13.22
CA PHE A 157 6.44 -5.25 -13.26
C PHE A 157 7.06 -4.46 -14.42
N ASN A 158 8.33 -4.67 -14.73
CA ASN A 158 8.98 -4.06 -15.89
C ASN A 158 8.26 -4.47 -17.19
N ASN A 159 7.92 -5.75 -17.34
CA ASN A 159 7.14 -6.24 -18.47
C ASN A 159 5.73 -5.61 -18.49
N TYR A 160 5.04 -5.54 -17.34
CA TYR A 160 3.74 -4.86 -17.26
C TYR A 160 3.82 -3.41 -17.75
N PHE A 161 4.75 -2.60 -17.25
CA PHE A 161 4.88 -1.21 -17.68
C PHE A 161 5.28 -1.09 -19.15
N PHE A 162 6.18 -1.95 -19.62
CA PHE A 162 6.64 -1.97 -21.00
C PHE A 162 5.50 -2.32 -21.97
N SER A 163 4.74 -3.38 -21.70
CA SER A 163 3.60 -3.79 -22.53
C SER A 163 2.52 -2.71 -22.59
N ASN A 164 2.19 -2.07 -21.46
CA ASN A 164 1.23 -0.97 -21.43
C ASN A 164 1.76 0.27 -22.20
N GLN A 165 3.06 0.55 -22.14
CA GLN A 165 3.65 1.66 -22.89
C GLN A 165 3.59 1.42 -24.40
N ILE A 166 3.87 0.18 -24.85
CA ILE A 166 3.71 -0.20 -26.26
C ILE A 166 2.26 -0.03 -26.68
N ALA A 167 1.31 -0.59 -25.92
CA ALA A 167 -0.12 -0.52 -26.24
C ALA A 167 -0.61 0.93 -26.37
N LEU A 168 -0.20 1.82 -25.46
CA LEU A 168 -0.52 3.25 -25.55
C LEU A 168 0.06 3.91 -26.81
N GLY A 169 1.29 3.55 -27.19
CA GLY A 169 1.92 4.00 -28.43
C GLY A 169 1.12 3.54 -29.65
N THR A 170 0.77 2.26 -29.71
CA THR A 170 -0.01 1.68 -30.81
C THR A 170 -1.40 2.31 -30.91
N LEU A 171 -2.09 2.57 -29.80
CA LEU A 171 -3.35 3.30 -29.84
C LEU A 171 -3.17 4.72 -30.39
N ARG A 172 -2.10 5.41 -30.00
CA ARG A 172 -1.84 6.78 -30.45
C ARG A 172 -1.60 6.83 -31.95
N GLU A 173 -0.80 5.90 -32.47
CA GLU A 173 -0.54 5.76 -33.90
C GLU A 173 -1.81 5.38 -34.66
N ALA A 174 -2.62 4.46 -34.12
CA ALA A 174 -3.84 4.01 -34.78
C ALA A 174 -4.87 5.15 -35.00
N ILE A 175 -4.81 6.23 -34.21
CA ILE A 175 -5.65 7.42 -34.39
C ILE A 175 -4.86 8.69 -34.73
N SER A 176 -3.64 8.59 -35.25
CA SER A 176 -2.80 9.75 -35.60
C SER A 176 -3.06 10.35 -36.98
N PHE A 177 -4.02 9.81 -37.74
CA PHE A 177 -4.43 10.31 -39.05
C PHE A 177 -4.95 11.76 -39.02
N ASP A 178 -4.90 12.46 -40.15
CA ASP A 178 -5.62 13.72 -40.33
C ASP A 178 -7.13 13.43 -40.40
N ILE A 179 -7.89 14.03 -39.48
CA ILE A 179 -9.34 13.83 -39.37
C ILE A 179 -10.06 14.30 -40.66
N ASN A 180 -9.50 15.31 -41.33
CA ASN A 180 -10.08 15.88 -42.55
C ASN A 180 -9.65 15.15 -43.84
N ASP A 181 -8.69 14.21 -43.76
CA ASP A 181 -8.22 13.43 -44.89
C ASP A 181 -8.77 11.99 -44.83
N ILE A 182 -9.78 11.73 -45.66
CA ILE A 182 -10.43 10.41 -45.75
C ILE A 182 -9.46 9.35 -46.28
N HIS A 183 -8.53 9.70 -47.17
CA HIS A 183 -7.58 8.74 -47.73
C HIS A 183 -6.56 8.30 -46.67
N ASP A 184 -6.04 9.27 -45.91
CA ASP A 184 -5.12 9.01 -44.79
C ASP A 184 -5.80 8.11 -43.73
N ARG A 185 -7.06 8.38 -43.39
CA ARG A 185 -7.86 7.54 -42.49
C ARG A 185 -7.96 6.08 -42.92
N TYR A 186 -8.29 5.82 -44.19
CA TYR A 186 -8.39 4.46 -44.71
C TYR A 186 -7.04 3.74 -44.69
N HIS A 187 -5.96 4.43 -45.03
CA HIS A 187 -4.62 3.88 -44.97
C HIS A 187 -4.24 3.48 -43.53
N TYR A 188 -4.57 4.31 -42.54
CA TYR A 188 -4.33 4.00 -41.13
C TYR A 188 -5.18 2.83 -40.62
N ASN A 189 -6.48 2.75 -40.95
CA ASN A 189 -7.31 1.61 -40.54
C ASN A 189 -6.69 0.28 -41.01
N VAL A 190 -6.42 0.16 -42.32
CA VAL A 190 -5.90 -1.09 -42.91
C VAL A 190 -4.52 -1.44 -42.35
N SER A 191 -3.68 -0.44 -42.07
CA SER A 191 -2.30 -0.65 -41.61
C SER A 191 -2.21 -1.00 -40.12
N TYR A 192 -3.09 -0.44 -39.28
CA TYR A 192 -2.97 -0.53 -37.83
C TYR A 192 -4.00 -1.44 -37.17
N GLY A 193 -5.09 -1.83 -37.86
CA GLY A 193 -6.13 -2.69 -37.28
C GLY A 193 -5.58 -4.01 -36.73
N LYS A 194 -4.76 -4.73 -37.51
CA LYS A 194 -4.13 -5.99 -37.06
C LYS A 194 -3.14 -5.75 -35.92
N LEU A 195 -2.29 -4.74 -36.03
CA LEU A 195 -1.29 -4.40 -35.01
C LEU A 195 -1.97 -4.08 -33.67
N LEU A 196 -3.10 -3.37 -33.69
CA LEU A 196 -3.87 -3.02 -32.51
C LEU A 196 -4.36 -4.29 -31.78
N VAL A 197 -4.97 -5.22 -32.51
CA VAL A 197 -5.49 -6.48 -31.98
C VAL A 197 -4.35 -7.32 -31.40
N ASP A 198 -3.29 -7.57 -32.17
CA ASP A 198 -2.14 -8.40 -31.74
C ASP A 198 -1.47 -7.82 -30.46
N THR A 199 -1.40 -6.49 -30.37
CA THR A 199 -0.82 -5.79 -29.21
C THR A 199 -1.71 -5.93 -27.97
N PHE A 200 -3.02 -5.79 -28.12
CA PHE A 200 -3.96 -5.89 -27.00
C PHE A 200 -4.18 -7.33 -26.53
N ASP A 201 -4.13 -8.32 -27.42
CA ASP A 201 -4.12 -9.73 -27.03
C ASP A 201 -2.90 -10.03 -26.15
N SER A 202 -1.71 -9.58 -26.57
CA SER A 202 -0.47 -9.70 -25.78
C SER A 202 -0.56 -8.95 -24.44
N LEU A 203 -1.23 -7.80 -24.41
CA LEU A 203 -1.43 -7.01 -23.19
C LEU A 203 -2.34 -7.74 -22.19
N ILE A 204 -3.43 -8.34 -22.67
CA ILE A 204 -4.36 -9.13 -21.85
C ILE A 204 -3.63 -10.32 -21.21
N GLU A 205 -2.76 -11.00 -21.96
CA GLU A 205 -1.93 -12.09 -21.42
C GLU A 205 -0.96 -11.60 -20.33
N ALA A 206 -0.33 -10.44 -20.53
CA ALA A 206 0.54 -9.83 -19.53
C ALA A 206 -0.22 -9.46 -18.24
N HIS A 207 -1.42 -8.89 -18.37
CA HIS A 207 -2.30 -8.57 -17.23
C HIS A 207 -2.78 -9.84 -16.52
N ALA A 208 -3.15 -10.90 -17.26
CA ALA A 208 -3.55 -12.18 -16.68
C ALA A 208 -2.41 -12.83 -15.88
N THR A 209 -1.18 -12.74 -16.39
CA THR A 209 0.02 -13.23 -15.70
C THR A 209 0.24 -12.48 -14.39
N LEU A 210 0.12 -11.15 -14.41
CA LEU A 210 0.22 -10.31 -13.22
C LEU A 210 -0.84 -10.66 -12.15
N LYS A 211 -2.07 -10.94 -12.59
CA LYS A 211 -3.20 -11.23 -11.69
C LYS A 211 -3.14 -12.64 -11.07
N LYS A 212 -2.57 -13.61 -11.78
CA LYS A 212 -2.51 -15.02 -11.35
C LYS A 212 -1.71 -15.22 -10.06
N ASP A 213 -0.64 -14.46 -9.88
CA ASP A 213 0.29 -14.61 -8.75
C ASP A 213 0.19 -13.47 -7.72
N MET A 214 -0.90 -12.70 -7.71
CA MET A 214 -1.07 -11.46 -6.95
C MET A 214 -0.65 -11.54 -5.45
N ASN A 215 -0.86 -12.68 -4.80
CA ASN A 215 -0.50 -12.91 -3.40
C ASN A 215 1.00 -13.16 -3.15
N ASN A 216 1.81 -13.33 -4.21
CA ASN A 216 3.20 -13.76 -4.15
C ASN A 216 4.15 -12.80 -4.91
N LEU A 217 3.65 -11.65 -5.38
CA LEU A 217 4.44 -10.69 -6.16
C LEU A 217 5.25 -9.71 -5.30
N PHE A 218 4.99 -9.66 -3.99
CA PHE A 218 5.62 -8.71 -3.09
C PHE A 218 6.30 -9.40 -1.91
N VAL A 219 7.45 -8.86 -1.51
CA VAL A 219 8.19 -9.24 -0.30
C VAL A 219 8.05 -8.13 0.73
N PHE A 220 7.71 -8.50 1.96
CA PHE A 220 7.59 -7.58 3.10
C PHE A 220 8.83 -7.73 3.98
N SER A 221 9.67 -6.71 4.00
CA SER A 221 10.88 -6.66 4.82
C SER A 221 10.50 -6.31 6.28
N ASN A 222 11.12 -6.97 7.26
CA ASN A 222 10.91 -6.66 8.69
C ASN A 222 11.57 -5.34 9.11
#